data_AF-A0A8T4KH65-F1
#
_entry.id   AF-A0A8T4KH65-F1
#
_cell.length_a   1.000
_cell.length_b   1.000
_cell.length_c   1.000
_cell.angle_alpha   90.00
_cell.angle_beta   90.00
_cell.angle_gamma   90.00
#
_symmetry.space_group_name_H-M   'P 1'
#
loop_
_entity.id
_entity.type
_entity.pdbx_description
1 polymer ?
#
loop_
_entity_poly.entity_id
_entity_poly.type
_entity_poly.pdbx_seq_one_letter_code
_entity_poly.pdbx_strand_id
1 'polypeptide(L)'
;MVLTEELEKLGLSSSESKAYIALTSMKEGRASEIARVSKIPRNKIYAVLESLHMKGFVEIFPEKVMRFRAVPFDSAFLLLLESTERRVDELKKIGEKLANQLKHVRYDRQEVGEFTVYKSKKIIYKKLAELLQSAHESIALCLEMPEMRRVRFLFRDSGKKLNVGIITKIETGTRSEAKEWMGFADLKHIENMPPAKIAVIDGKEVFVFQPDGPIALHSTDKSFVSLIQNFTNILWNSSLPAEERIAWLETGKPIEEMKLIHGRENFYRMLHDIYRSTKKDVIVITTANGIIRIQKYLKETLHDVSSRGARIRCMSMINKSNLGAAEDLTQIGVEIRHIEKPKAVLSCHDNSCLLLIQIEDDSTTLDSPEDTAVLTNQRSATTTFRFILEKMWEQAKSLEERVHEIETGKPVEEVKFIRDEKPIYEITKELSSKAEKEICNLSTEWSPERAIKFGTLDTDMDRARDGVKLRYIYPITKSNMEFVKHIMEFAEVRHIESSPIRRVRIIDNKFCLLRQVEEELLNEKFCIFSQAKDFVSAMKMFYEKMWASAMPAEERIKQLEGEEAEIEEAKRIISQYREKSVEEPFF
;
A
#
# COMPACT_ATOMS: atom_id res chain seq x y z
N MET A 1 -15.49 68.17 -6.06
CA MET A 1 -16.16 66.84 -6.14
C MET A 1 -15.74 65.97 -4.98
N VAL A 2 -14.45 65.71 -4.78
CA VAL A 2 -13.93 64.83 -3.69
C VAL A 2 -14.45 65.20 -2.28
N LEU A 3 -14.36 66.46 -1.86
CA LEU A 3 -14.84 66.89 -0.52
C LEU A 3 -16.35 66.76 -0.32
N THR A 4 -17.14 66.88 -1.40
CA THR A 4 -18.60 66.79 -1.32
C THR A 4 -19.02 65.34 -1.10
N GLU A 5 -18.37 64.41 -1.80
CA GLU A 5 -18.61 62.96 -1.67
C GLU A 5 -18.25 62.44 -0.26
N GLU A 6 -17.16 62.93 0.33
CA GLU A 6 -16.78 62.53 1.70
C GLU A 6 -17.76 63.07 2.76
N LEU A 7 -18.23 64.31 2.64
CA LEU A 7 -19.29 64.83 3.53
C LEU A 7 -20.62 64.09 3.35
N GLU A 8 -20.93 63.66 2.12
CA GLU A 8 -22.12 62.84 1.87
C GLU A 8 -22.03 61.47 2.56
N LYS A 9 -20.86 60.82 2.57
CA LYS A 9 -20.61 59.58 3.34
C LYS A 9 -20.79 59.77 4.85
N LEU A 10 -20.56 60.98 5.36
CA LEU A 10 -20.80 61.34 6.77
C LEU A 10 -22.28 61.63 7.09
N GLY A 11 -23.19 61.52 6.12
CA GLY A 11 -24.63 61.68 6.34
C GLY A 11 -25.19 63.08 6.06
N LEU A 12 -24.41 63.94 5.40
CA LEU A 12 -24.94 65.18 4.80
C LEU A 12 -25.54 64.88 3.42
N SER A 13 -26.59 65.61 3.04
CA SER A 13 -27.11 65.56 1.67
C SER A 13 -26.21 66.34 0.70
N SER A 14 -26.31 66.07 -0.59
CA SER A 14 -25.51 66.79 -1.60
C SER A 14 -25.70 68.31 -1.57
N SER A 15 -26.89 68.79 -1.18
CA SER A 15 -27.14 70.22 -1.02
C SER A 15 -26.51 70.77 0.26
N GLU A 16 -26.56 70.02 1.37
CA GLU A 16 -25.92 70.39 2.62
C GLU A 16 -24.39 70.44 2.49
N SER A 17 -23.78 69.44 1.87
CA SER A 17 -22.33 69.40 1.61
C SER A 17 -21.87 70.61 0.79
N LYS A 18 -22.62 70.98 -0.26
CA LYS A 18 -22.31 72.16 -1.08
C LYS A 18 -22.48 73.48 -0.34
N ALA A 19 -23.52 73.61 0.48
CA ALA A 19 -23.76 74.81 1.28
C ALA A 19 -22.69 74.98 2.38
N TYR A 20 -22.31 73.90 3.06
CA TYR A 20 -21.27 73.92 4.08
C TYR A 20 -19.89 74.27 3.49
N ILE A 21 -19.49 73.66 2.37
CA ILE A 21 -18.24 74.00 1.67
C ILE A 21 -18.23 75.46 1.18
N ALA A 22 -19.38 75.96 0.69
CA ALA A 22 -19.49 77.37 0.29
C ALA A 22 -19.29 78.30 1.49
N LEU A 23 -19.82 77.93 2.66
CA LEU A 23 -19.67 78.69 3.90
C LEU A 23 -18.27 78.62 4.50
N THR A 24 -17.51 77.53 4.36
CA THR A 24 -16.12 77.46 4.83
C THR A 24 -15.18 78.38 4.03
N SER A 25 -15.57 78.72 2.81
CA SER A 25 -14.86 79.65 1.93
C SER A 25 -15.21 81.12 2.20
N MET A 26 -16.08 81.40 3.19
CA MET A 26 -16.55 82.74 3.56
C MET A 26 -16.42 82.92 5.08
N LYS A 27 -16.23 84.16 5.55
CA LYS A 27 -16.28 84.42 7.00
C LYS A 27 -17.70 84.28 7.54
N GLU A 28 -18.66 84.90 6.85
CA GLU A 28 -20.11 84.84 7.05
C GLU A 28 -20.81 85.17 5.72
N GLY A 29 -22.04 84.72 5.52
CA GLY A 29 -22.81 85.07 4.32
C GLY A 29 -24.32 85.15 4.56
N ARG A 30 -25.00 85.93 3.72
CA ARG A 30 -26.47 85.91 3.61
C ARG A 30 -26.92 84.70 2.79
N ALA A 31 -28.12 84.19 3.05
CA ALA A 31 -28.69 83.05 2.30
C ALA A 31 -28.63 83.24 0.76
N SER A 32 -28.87 84.44 0.26
CA SER A 32 -28.78 84.76 -1.18
C SER A 32 -27.37 84.66 -1.76
N GLU A 33 -26.35 84.94 -0.95
CA GLU A 33 -24.94 84.87 -1.33
C GLU A 33 -24.46 83.41 -1.31
N ILE A 34 -24.85 82.68 -0.25
CA ILE A 34 -24.54 81.26 -0.10
C ILE A 34 -25.19 80.47 -1.24
N ALA A 35 -26.45 80.75 -1.60
CA ALA A 35 -27.13 80.13 -2.74
C ALA A 35 -26.35 80.30 -4.06
N ARG A 36 -25.78 81.50 -4.27
CA ARG A 36 -24.97 81.80 -5.46
C ARG A 36 -23.65 81.01 -5.47
N VAL A 37 -22.93 80.97 -4.34
CA VAL A 37 -21.63 80.28 -4.24
C VAL A 37 -21.80 78.75 -4.28
N SER A 38 -22.78 78.21 -3.56
CA SER A 38 -23.10 76.77 -3.52
C SER A 38 -23.83 76.25 -4.76
N LYS A 39 -24.30 77.15 -5.64
CA LYS A 39 -25.16 76.85 -6.81
C LYS A 39 -26.46 76.12 -6.44
N ILE A 40 -26.96 76.33 -5.22
CA ILE A 40 -28.24 75.80 -4.76
C ILE A 40 -29.34 76.82 -5.07
N PRO A 41 -30.49 76.40 -5.64
CA PRO A 41 -31.61 77.31 -5.91
C PRO A 41 -32.04 78.10 -4.66
N ARG A 42 -32.31 79.40 -4.83
CA ARG A 42 -32.65 80.32 -3.71
C ARG A 42 -33.87 79.87 -2.91
N ASN A 43 -34.82 79.17 -3.51
CA ASN A 43 -36.00 78.63 -2.82
C ASN A 43 -35.69 77.42 -1.91
N LYS A 44 -34.49 76.81 -2.02
CA LYS A 44 -34.08 75.64 -1.22
C LYS A 44 -33.00 75.95 -0.17
N ILE A 45 -32.27 77.05 -0.31
CA ILE A 45 -31.09 77.32 0.52
C ILE A 45 -31.43 77.48 2.02
N TYR A 46 -32.58 78.08 2.35
CA TYR A 46 -32.97 78.29 3.75
C TYR A 46 -33.19 76.96 4.47
N ALA A 47 -33.93 76.03 3.87
CA ALA A 47 -34.14 74.70 4.44
C ALA A 47 -32.84 73.91 4.60
N VAL A 48 -31.90 74.06 3.66
CA VAL A 48 -30.58 73.43 3.73
C VAL A 48 -29.74 74.00 4.88
N LEU A 49 -29.75 75.33 5.05
CA LEU A 49 -29.02 76.01 6.13
C LEU A 49 -29.62 75.71 7.51
N GLU A 50 -30.94 75.60 7.60
CA GLU A 50 -31.65 75.20 8.81
C GLU A 50 -31.33 73.74 9.18
N SER A 51 -31.34 72.83 8.21
CA SER A 51 -30.92 71.44 8.44
C SER A 51 -29.46 71.34 8.87
N LEU A 52 -28.56 72.10 8.25
CA LEU A 52 -27.15 72.19 8.68
C LEU A 52 -27.00 72.76 10.09
N HIS A 53 -27.82 73.75 10.45
CA HIS A 53 -27.84 74.31 11.79
C HIS A 53 -28.29 73.28 12.83
N MET A 54 -29.37 72.56 12.55
CA MET A 54 -29.86 71.46 13.40
C MET A 54 -28.83 70.34 13.57
N LYS A 55 -28.00 70.10 12.55
CA LYS A 55 -26.88 69.14 12.60
C LYS A 55 -25.61 69.69 13.25
N GLY A 56 -25.57 70.96 13.63
CA GLY A 56 -24.40 71.60 14.27
C GLY A 56 -23.29 72.03 13.31
N PHE A 57 -23.55 72.07 12.00
CA PHE A 57 -22.57 72.47 10.97
C PHE A 57 -22.62 73.97 10.65
N VAL A 58 -23.69 74.67 11.00
CA VAL A 58 -23.87 76.10 10.70
C VAL A 58 -24.43 76.84 11.92
N GLU A 59 -23.91 78.03 12.19
CA GLU A 59 -24.47 78.99 13.15
C GLU A 59 -25.31 80.03 12.42
N ILE A 60 -26.45 80.40 13.02
CA ILE A 60 -27.35 81.43 12.51
C ILE A 60 -27.26 82.66 13.41
N PHE A 61 -26.94 83.80 12.83
CA PHE A 61 -26.87 85.10 13.51
C PHE A 61 -28.07 85.97 13.11
N PRO A 62 -28.98 86.29 14.04
CA PRO A 62 -30.16 87.10 13.77
C PRO A 62 -29.81 88.61 13.74
N GLU A 63 -29.29 89.07 12.61
CA GLU A 63 -29.15 90.51 12.30
C GLU A 63 -30.36 91.03 11.50
N LYS A 64 -30.38 92.33 11.15
CA LYS A 64 -31.38 92.94 10.24
C LYS A 64 -31.57 92.14 8.94
N VAL A 65 -30.53 91.42 8.52
CA VAL A 65 -30.62 90.33 7.53
C VAL A 65 -29.88 89.12 8.12
N MET A 66 -30.52 87.94 8.19
CA MET A 66 -29.90 86.72 8.73
C MET A 66 -28.55 86.41 8.08
N ARG A 67 -27.54 86.14 8.92
CA ARG A 67 -26.21 85.70 8.51
C ARG A 67 -25.95 84.28 8.98
N PHE A 68 -25.16 83.56 8.20
CA PHE A 68 -24.81 82.18 8.47
C PHE A 68 -23.28 82.02 8.45
N ARG A 69 -22.76 81.20 9.36
CA ARG A 69 -21.34 80.88 9.47
C ARG A 69 -21.15 79.38 9.55
N ALA A 70 -20.14 78.84 8.87
CA ALA A 70 -19.75 77.45 9.06
C ALA A 70 -19.14 77.25 10.46
N VAL A 71 -19.61 76.24 11.18
CA VAL A 71 -18.92 75.72 12.37
C VAL A 71 -17.65 75.00 11.89
N PRO A 72 -16.48 75.18 12.54
CA PRO A 72 -15.27 74.43 12.22
C PRO A 72 -15.54 72.92 12.19
N PHE A 73 -14.99 72.22 11.18
CA PHE A 73 -15.34 70.83 10.91
C PHE A 73 -15.09 69.91 12.10
N ASP A 74 -13.98 70.07 12.83
CA ASP A 74 -13.68 69.22 13.99
C ASP A 74 -14.78 69.30 15.07
N SER A 75 -15.32 70.49 15.32
CA SER A 75 -16.40 70.70 16.28
C SER A 75 -17.74 70.16 15.76
N ALA A 76 -18.07 70.42 14.49
CA ALA A 76 -19.28 69.89 13.86
C ALA A 76 -19.26 68.35 13.79
N PHE A 77 -18.08 67.77 13.55
CA PHE A 77 -17.87 66.33 13.48
C PHE A 77 -18.03 65.66 14.84
N LEU A 78 -17.53 66.26 15.93
CA LEU A 78 -17.75 65.77 17.29
C LEU A 78 -19.25 65.74 17.66
N LEU A 79 -20.00 66.79 17.33
CA LEU A 79 -21.46 66.83 17.54
C LEU A 79 -22.20 65.77 16.70
N LEU A 80 -21.74 65.54 15.47
CA LEU A 80 -22.29 64.49 14.60
C LEU A 80 -22.04 63.09 15.19
N LEU A 81 -20.84 62.83 15.71
CA LEU A 81 -20.51 61.58 16.38
C LEU A 81 -21.42 61.36 17.60
N GLU A 82 -21.50 62.35 18.50
CA GLU A 82 -22.30 62.25 19.72
C GLU A 82 -23.80 62.02 19.42
N SER A 83 -24.36 62.77 18.46
CA SER A 83 -25.76 62.59 18.04
C SER A 83 -26.00 61.24 17.37
N THR A 84 -25.01 60.71 16.63
CA THR A 84 -25.09 59.37 16.03
C THR A 84 -25.06 58.28 17.08
N GLU A 85 -24.19 58.38 18.09
CA GLU A 85 -24.12 57.44 19.21
C GLU A 85 -25.44 57.39 19.99
N ARG A 86 -26.03 58.55 20.32
CA ARG A 86 -27.35 58.62 20.96
C ARG A 86 -28.43 57.94 20.13
N ARG A 87 -28.45 58.17 18.81
CA ARG A 87 -29.41 57.52 17.90
C ARG A 87 -29.22 56.01 17.87
N VAL A 88 -27.98 55.52 17.91
CA VAL A 88 -27.69 54.09 18.00
C VAL A 88 -28.29 53.51 19.30
N ASP A 89 -28.14 54.18 20.42
CA ASP A 89 -28.68 53.71 21.70
C ASP A 89 -30.21 53.77 21.78
N GLU A 90 -30.84 54.79 21.19
CA GLU A 90 -32.29 54.84 21.05
C GLU A 90 -32.82 53.69 20.18
N LEU A 91 -32.18 53.43 19.04
CA LEU A 91 -32.55 52.34 18.16
C LEU A 91 -32.40 50.97 18.85
N LYS A 92 -31.37 50.78 19.68
CA LYS A 92 -31.24 49.57 20.52
C LYS A 92 -32.44 49.42 21.45
N LYS A 93 -32.81 50.47 22.20
CA LYS A 93 -33.96 50.46 23.13
C LYS A 93 -35.28 50.16 22.41
N ILE A 94 -35.52 50.79 21.26
CA ILE A 94 -36.70 50.52 20.43
C ILE A 94 -36.69 49.06 19.95
N GLY A 95 -35.55 48.57 19.47
CA GLY A 95 -35.38 47.19 19.03
C GLY A 95 -35.68 46.17 20.12
N GLU A 96 -35.17 46.39 21.34
CA GLU A 96 -35.46 45.54 22.51
C GLU A 96 -36.94 45.54 22.88
N LYS A 97 -37.57 46.72 22.89
CA LYS A 97 -39.01 46.85 23.15
C LYS A 97 -39.84 46.10 22.10
N LEU A 98 -39.54 46.29 20.83
CA LEU A 98 -40.22 45.61 19.73
C LEU A 98 -39.98 44.10 19.77
N ALA A 99 -38.76 43.65 20.06
CA ALA A 99 -38.45 42.22 20.19
C ALA A 99 -39.31 41.56 21.29
N ASN A 100 -39.50 42.22 22.42
CA ASN A 100 -40.37 41.71 23.50
C ASN A 100 -41.85 41.73 23.12
N GLN A 101 -42.32 42.75 22.41
CA GLN A 101 -43.71 42.84 21.95
C GLN A 101 -44.03 41.80 20.86
N LEU A 102 -43.10 41.56 19.95
CA LEU A 102 -43.29 40.65 18.81
C LEU A 102 -43.05 39.17 19.17
N LYS A 103 -42.43 38.86 20.33
CA LYS A 103 -42.31 37.49 20.84
C LYS A 103 -43.66 36.78 20.98
N HIS A 104 -44.73 37.51 21.29
CA HIS A 104 -46.08 36.98 21.52
C HIS A 104 -46.96 36.93 20.25
N VAL A 105 -46.46 37.39 19.11
CA VAL A 105 -47.17 37.38 17.81
C VAL A 105 -46.76 36.16 16.97
N ARG A 106 -46.18 35.13 17.59
CA ARG A 106 -45.79 33.91 16.88
C ARG A 106 -47.01 33.06 16.56
N TYR A 107 -47.21 32.88 15.25
CA TYR A 107 -48.14 31.93 14.66
C TYR A 107 -47.73 30.51 15.07
N ASP A 108 -48.65 29.78 15.70
CA ASP A 108 -48.44 28.40 16.14
C ASP A 108 -48.46 27.49 14.90
N ARG A 109 -47.29 27.24 14.32
CA ARG A 109 -47.10 26.14 13.37
C ARG A 109 -46.45 25.01 14.16
N GLN A 110 -47.11 23.85 14.14
CA GLN A 110 -46.51 22.56 14.52
C GLN A 110 -45.07 22.50 13.99
N GLU A 111 -44.15 22.03 14.83
CA GLU A 111 -42.72 21.84 14.57
C GLU A 111 -42.47 20.89 13.37
N VAL A 112 -42.72 21.38 12.18
CA VAL A 112 -42.16 20.84 10.95
C VAL A 112 -40.80 21.50 10.80
N GLY A 113 -39.76 20.71 10.57
CA GLY A 113 -38.41 21.19 10.37
C GLY A 113 -38.34 22.41 9.45
N GLU A 114 -37.64 23.46 9.90
CA GLU A 114 -37.56 24.70 9.13
C GLU A 114 -36.31 24.72 8.24
N PHE A 115 -36.41 25.36 7.09
CA PHE A 115 -35.27 25.71 6.24
C PHE A 115 -35.16 27.23 6.13
N THR A 116 -34.02 27.79 6.53
CA THR A 116 -33.75 29.22 6.47
C THR A 116 -32.54 29.50 5.58
N VAL A 117 -32.67 30.46 4.65
CA VAL A 117 -31.60 30.85 3.72
C VAL A 117 -31.07 32.23 4.10
N TYR A 118 -29.75 32.32 4.24
CA TYR A 118 -29.04 33.58 4.50
C TYR A 118 -28.26 34.01 3.26
N LYS A 119 -28.44 35.27 2.83
CA LYS A 119 -27.87 35.82 1.58
C LYS A 119 -26.76 36.87 1.77
N SER A 120 -26.11 36.92 2.94
CA SER A 120 -25.11 37.95 3.26
C SER A 120 -23.97 37.36 4.08
N LYS A 121 -22.72 37.54 3.63
CA LYS A 121 -21.53 37.04 4.34
C LYS A 121 -21.51 37.49 5.81
N LYS A 122 -21.83 38.75 6.10
CA LYS A 122 -21.90 39.27 7.49
C LYS A 122 -22.93 38.51 8.33
N ILE A 123 -24.11 38.23 7.77
CA ILE A 123 -25.18 37.51 8.47
C ILE A 123 -24.82 36.04 8.64
N ILE A 124 -24.20 35.41 7.64
CA ILE A 124 -23.78 34.01 7.67
C ILE A 124 -22.82 33.76 8.84
N TYR A 125 -21.75 34.54 8.95
CA TYR A 125 -20.78 34.36 10.04
C TYR A 125 -21.35 34.74 11.40
N LYS A 126 -22.24 35.74 11.47
CA LYS A 126 -22.99 36.05 12.69
C LYS A 126 -23.85 34.85 13.12
N LYS A 127 -24.59 34.24 12.19
CA LYS A 127 -25.46 33.10 12.49
C LYS A 127 -24.67 31.85 12.85
N LEU A 128 -23.58 31.57 12.14
CA LEU A 128 -22.66 30.49 12.49
C LEU A 128 -22.15 30.66 13.93
N ALA A 129 -21.71 31.87 14.32
CA ALA A 129 -21.25 32.13 15.67
C ALA A 129 -22.35 31.93 16.73
N GLU A 130 -23.58 32.39 16.46
CA GLU A 130 -24.74 32.16 17.33
C GLU A 130 -25.00 30.66 17.54
N LEU A 131 -24.99 29.87 16.46
CA LEU A 131 -25.23 28.42 16.51
C LEU A 131 -24.14 27.67 17.30
N LEU A 132 -22.88 28.06 17.13
CA LEU A 132 -21.77 27.46 17.87
C LEU A 132 -21.83 27.80 19.37
N GLN A 133 -22.25 29.01 19.72
CA GLN A 133 -22.41 29.43 21.12
C GLN A 133 -23.58 28.72 21.81
N SER A 134 -24.66 28.45 21.08
CA SER A 134 -25.84 27.74 21.60
C SER A 134 -25.65 26.23 21.73
N ALA A 135 -24.53 25.66 21.26
CA ALA A 135 -24.27 24.23 21.41
C ALA A 135 -24.18 23.79 22.87
N HIS A 136 -24.66 22.58 23.15
CA HIS A 136 -24.74 21.99 24.49
C HIS A 136 -24.09 20.61 24.61
N GLU A 137 -24.05 19.82 23.54
CA GLU A 137 -23.61 18.42 23.53
C GLU A 137 -22.41 18.22 22.59
N SER A 138 -22.57 18.55 21.31
CA SER A 138 -21.58 18.26 20.28
C SER A 138 -21.59 19.23 19.11
N ILE A 139 -20.42 19.42 18.51
CA ILE A 139 -20.24 20.23 17.31
C ILE A 139 -19.39 19.41 16.33
N ALA A 140 -19.93 19.14 15.14
CA ALA A 140 -19.16 18.58 14.03
C ALA A 140 -18.97 19.63 12.94
N LEU A 141 -17.72 19.94 12.60
CA LEU A 141 -17.34 20.96 11.64
C LEU A 141 -16.60 20.37 10.45
N CYS A 142 -16.93 20.85 9.26
CA CYS A 142 -16.22 20.61 8.02
C CYS A 142 -15.87 21.97 7.43
N LEU A 143 -14.74 22.54 7.89
CA LEU A 143 -14.32 23.92 7.64
C LEU A 143 -12.88 23.97 7.14
N GLU A 144 -12.53 25.04 6.40
CA GLU A 144 -11.13 25.35 6.11
C GLU A 144 -10.56 26.33 7.15
N MET A 145 -9.24 26.47 7.15
CA MET A 145 -8.51 27.33 8.09
C MET A 145 -9.02 28.79 8.12
N PRO A 146 -9.37 29.45 6.99
CA PRO A 146 -9.92 30.81 7.03
C PRO A 146 -11.21 30.93 7.84
N GLU A 147 -12.14 29.97 7.72
CA GLU A 147 -13.39 29.91 8.49
C GLU A 147 -13.09 29.61 9.95
N MET A 148 -12.22 28.62 10.22
CA MET A 148 -11.83 28.24 11.56
C MET A 148 -11.26 29.43 12.33
N ARG A 149 -10.34 30.21 11.73
CA ARG A 149 -9.79 31.44 12.33
C ARG A 149 -10.87 32.42 12.78
N ARG A 150 -11.98 32.53 12.03
CA ARG A 150 -13.09 33.44 12.34
C ARG A 150 -13.92 32.98 13.53
N VAL A 151 -13.99 31.68 13.81
CA VAL A 151 -14.79 31.12 14.92
C VAL A 151 -13.94 30.68 16.11
N ARG A 152 -12.62 30.76 16.00
CA ARG A 152 -11.66 30.32 17.02
C ARG A 152 -11.95 30.86 18.42
N PHE A 153 -12.30 32.15 18.52
CA PHE A 153 -12.53 32.80 19.82
C PHE A 153 -13.73 32.20 20.57
N LEU A 154 -14.67 31.55 19.87
CA LEU A 154 -15.85 30.94 20.48
C LEU A 154 -15.53 29.70 21.31
N PHE A 155 -14.40 29.04 21.03
CA PHE A 155 -13.99 27.81 21.69
C PHE A 155 -13.06 28.05 22.89
N ARG A 156 -12.49 29.26 23.03
CA ARG A 156 -11.56 29.59 24.14
C ARG A 156 -12.27 29.87 25.47
N ASP A 157 -13.48 30.44 25.42
CA ASP A 157 -14.17 30.98 26.61
C ASP A 157 -15.44 30.21 27.02
N SER A 158 -15.70 29.05 26.42
CA SER A 158 -17.03 28.42 26.54
C SER A 158 -17.28 27.77 27.92
N GLY A 159 -16.25 27.33 28.66
CA GLY A 159 -16.39 26.65 29.95
C GLY A 159 -17.21 25.34 29.91
N LYS A 160 -17.75 24.98 28.75
CA LYS A 160 -18.63 23.84 28.49
C LYS A 160 -17.78 22.67 28.02
N LYS A 161 -18.03 21.48 28.56
CA LYS A 161 -17.41 20.23 28.08
C LYS A 161 -18.17 19.74 26.83
N LEU A 162 -17.89 20.36 25.69
CA LEU A 162 -18.47 20.00 24.39
C LEU A 162 -17.59 18.96 23.67
N ASN A 163 -18.21 18.02 22.95
CA ASN A 163 -17.47 17.19 22.01
C ASN A 163 -17.36 17.91 20.66
N VAL A 164 -16.16 18.37 20.31
CA VAL A 164 -15.91 19.15 19.09
C VAL A 164 -15.06 18.33 18.13
N GLY A 165 -15.65 17.88 17.03
CA GLY A 165 -14.96 17.20 15.94
C GLY A 165 -14.82 18.12 14.73
N ILE A 166 -13.62 18.22 14.17
CA ILE A 166 -13.34 19.09 13.01
C ILE A 166 -12.62 18.30 11.92
N ILE A 167 -13.17 18.37 10.71
CA ILE A 167 -12.54 17.87 9.48
C ILE A 167 -12.04 19.07 8.69
N THR A 168 -10.75 19.08 8.36
CA THR A 168 -10.12 20.18 7.64
C THR A 168 -8.95 19.72 6.77
N LYS A 169 -8.53 20.55 5.81
CA LYS A 169 -7.29 20.32 5.07
C LYS A 169 -6.10 20.91 5.84
N ILE A 170 -5.11 20.09 6.13
CA ILE A 170 -3.90 20.46 6.87
C ILE A 170 -2.72 20.38 5.89
N GLU A 171 -2.03 21.49 5.73
CA GLU A 171 -0.91 21.67 4.81
C GLU A 171 0.29 22.22 5.58
N THR A 172 1.46 22.25 4.95
CA THR A 172 2.70 22.77 5.58
C THR A 172 2.51 24.17 6.17
N GLY A 173 1.78 25.04 5.46
CA GLY A 173 1.51 26.42 5.90
C GLY A 173 0.51 26.53 7.05
N THR A 174 -0.33 25.53 7.28
CA THR A 174 -1.40 25.55 8.30
C THR A 174 -1.13 24.61 9.47
N ARG A 175 0.00 23.88 9.46
CA ARG A 175 0.43 22.94 10.49
C ARG A 175 0.43 23.53 11.90
N SER A 176 0.98 24.73 12.08
CA SER A 176 1.05 25.37 13.40
C SER A 176 -0.33 25.64 13.97
N GLU A 177 -1.26 26.09 13.12
CA GLU A 177 -2.64 26.34 13.54
C GLU A 177 -3.36 25.03 13.86
N ALA A 178 -3.16 23.98 13.05
CA ALA A 178 -3.74 22.68 13.32
C ALA A 178 -3.35 22.15 14.72
N LYS A 179 -2.08 22.30 15.12
CA LYS A 179 -1.64 21.97 16.49
C LYS A 179 -2.38 22.77 17.56
N GLU A 180 -2.65 24.05 17.32
CA GLU A 180 -3.42 24.87 18.25
C GLU A 180 -4.88 24.40 18.35
N TRP A 181 -5.48 23.96 17.24
CA TRP A 181 -6.85 23.42 17.18
C TRP A 181 -7.00 22.09 17.91
N MET A 182 -6.00 21.22 17.83
CA MET A 182 -5.97 19.95 18.57
C MET A 182 -5.98 20.12 20.09
N GLY A 183 -5.59 21.29 20.59
CA GLY A 183 -5.67 21.57 22.03
C GLY A 183 -7.09 21.66 22.59
N PHE A 184 -8.11 21.72 21.73
CA PHE A 184 -9.50 21.92 22.17
C PHE A 184 -10.55 21.18 21.34
N ALA A 185 -10.18 20.55 20.21
CA ALA A 185 -11.08 19.79 19.37
C ALA A 185 -10.37 18.57 18.79
N ASP A 186 -11.12 17.49 18.57
CA ASP A 186 -10.63 16.34 17.80
C ASP A 186 -10.53 16.76 16.33
N LEU A 187 -9.32 16.74 15.79
CA LEU A 187 -9.04 17.27 14.46
C LEU A 187 -8.64 16.14 13.51
N LYS A 188 -9.22 16.12 12.31
CA LYS A 188 -8.87 15.20 11.23
C LYS A 188 -8.56 15.92 9.93
N HIS A 189 -7.58 15.39 9.21
CA HIS A 189 -7.16 15.78 7.90
C HIS A 189 -7.96 15.08 6.79
N ILE A 190 -8.40 15.86 5.81
CA ILE A 190 -8.90 15.37 4.51
C ILE A 190 -8.14 16.04 3.36
N GLU A 191 -7.87 15.29 2.29
CA GLU A 191 -7.15 15.81 1.12
C GLU A 191 -8.07 16.65 0.22
N ASN A 192 -9.27 16.12 -0.07
CA ASN A 192 -10.26 16.76 -0.93
C ASN A 192 -11.39 17.36 -0.10
N MET A 193 -11.27 18.66 0.20
CA MET A 193 -12.27 19.38 0.99
C MET A 193 -13.56 19.57 0.18
N PRO A 194 -14.76 19.32 0.74
CA PRO A 194 -16.00 19.67 0.08
C PRO A 194 -16.09 21.18 -0.21
N PRO A 195 -16.71 21.57 -1.34
CA PRO A 195 -16.86 22.98 -1.70
C PRO A 195 -17.78 23.72 -0.73
N ALA A 196 -18.76 23.04 -0.15
CA ALA A 196 -19.61 23.57 0.91
C ALA A 196 -18.98 23.31 2.28
N LYS A 197 -19.08 24.29 3.17
CA LYS A 197 -18.68 24.21 4.57
C LYS A 197 -19.88 23.83 5.41
N ILE A 198 -19.67 22.97 6.38
CA ILE A 198 -20.75 22.33 7.15
C ILE A 198 -20.48 22.52 8.64
N ALA A 199 -21.53 22.85 9.38
CA ALA A 199 -21.57 22.74 10.83
C ALA A 199 -22.82 21.94 11.22
N VAL A 200 -22.65 20.92 12.05
CA VAL A 200 -23.72 20.14 12.66
C VAL A 200 -23.67 20.39 14.16
N ILE A 201 -24.76 20.85 14.74
CA ILE A 201 -24.85 21.28 16.14
C ILE A 201 -25.82 20.36 16.88
N ASP A 202 -25.33 19.72 17.95
CA ASP A 202 -26.05 18.80 18.85
C ASP A 202 -26.84 17.69 18.13
N GLY A 203 -26.49 17.40 16.88
CA GLY A 203 -27.25 16.52 15.98
C GLY A 203 -28.71 16.93 15.75
N LYS A 204 -29.03 18.21 15.99
CA LYS A 204 -30.39 18.77 15.89
C LYS A 204 -30.49 19.85 14.83
N GLU A 205 -29.36 20.48 14.49
CA GLU A 205 -29.32 21.59 13.54
C GLU A 205 -28.13 21.47 12.61
N VAL A 206 -28.33 21.88 11.36
CA VAL A 206 -27.30 21.86 10.33
C VAL A 206 -27.20 23.24 9.67
N PHE A 207 -25.96 23.67 9.46
CA PHE A 207 -25.63 24.90 8.77
C PHE A 207 -24.64 24.62 7.63
N VAL A 208 -25.07 24.79 6.39
CA VAL A 208 -24.26 24.57 5.18
C VAL A 208 -24.07 25.90 4.46
N PHE A 209 -22.83 26.28 4.14
CA PHE A 209 -22.56 27.54 3.45
C PHE A 209 -21.40 27.44 2.47
N GLN A 210 -21.40 28.28 1.44
CA GLN A 210 -20.26 28.42 0.53
C GLN A 210 -19.44 29.65 0.93
N PRO A 211 -18.10 29.56 1.07
CA PRO A 211 -17.27 30.72 1.41
C PRO A 211 -17.29 31.84 0.37
N ASP A 212 -17.30 31.42 -0.90
CA ASP A 212 -17.23 32.32 -2.06
C ASP A 212 -18.60 32.89 -2.44
N GLY A 213 -19.67 32.15 -2.16
CA GLY A 213 -21.05 32.57 -2.38
C GLY A 213 -21.65 33.33 -1.18
N PRO A 214 -22.65 34.19 -1.39
CA PRO A 214 -23.35 34.82 -0.28
C PRO A 214 -24.44 33.92 0.31
N ILE A 215 -24.46 32.60 0.08
CA ILE A 215 -25.59 31.73 0.43
C ILE A 215 -25.21 30.73 1.53
N ALA A 216 -26.02 30.70 2.59
CA ALA A 216 -26.04 29.65 3.59
C ALA A 216 -27.44 29.10 3.80
N LEU A 217 -27.53 27.81 4.11
CA LEU A 217 -28.73 27.08 4.46
C LEU A 217 -28.62 26.61 5.92
N HIS A 218 -29.58 27.01 6.74
CA HIS A 218 -29.79 26.48 8.09
C HIS A 218 -31.03 25.63 8.09
N SER A 219 -30.98 24.47 8.73
CA SER A 219 -32.16 23.62 8.88
C SER A 219 -32.20 22.89 10.21
N THR A 220 -33.41 22.73 10.73
CA THR A 220 -33.77 21.90 11.89
C THR A 220 -34.63 20.70 11.49
N ASP A 221 -34.80 20.47 10.19
CA ASP A 221 -35.53 19.31 9.68
C ASP A 221 -34.79 18.02 9.96
N LYS A 222 -35.44 17.11 10.69
CA LYS A 222 -34.84 15.85 11.16
C LYS A 222 -34.27 15.00 10.01
N SER A 223 -34.95 14.97 8.86
CA SER A 223 -34.50 14.18 7.71
C SER A 223 -33.23 14.79 7.11
N PHE A 224 -33.21 16.10 6.94
CA PHE A 224 -32.05 16.81 6.40
C PHE A 224 -30.87 16.82 7.38
N VAL A 225 -31.13 17.01 8.68
CA VAL A 225 -30.12 16.93 9.73
C VAL A 225 -29.49 15.54 9.75
N SER A 226 -30.30 14.47 9.72
CA SER A 226 -29.82 13.09 9.64
C SER A 226 -28.99 12.83 8.38
N LEU A 227 -29.41 13.32 7.22
CA LEU A 227 -28.67 13.21 5.96
C LEU A 227 -27.27 13.82 6.06
N ILE A 228 -27.18 15.07 6.53
CA ILE A 228 -25.90 15.79 6.59
C ILE A 228 -25.03 15.27 7.74
N GLN A 229 -25.63 14.82 8.85
CA GLN A 229 -24.92 14.11 9.92
C GLN A 229 -24.27 12.83 9.37
N ASN A 230 -25.01 12.00 8.63
CA ASN A 230 -24.49 10.77 8.03
C ASN A 230 -23.35 11.07 7.06
N PHE A 231 -23.51 12.08 6.20
CA PHE A 231 -22.45 12.53 5.31
C PHE A 231 -21.18 12.95 6.08
N THR A 232 -21.34 13.73 7.16
CA THR A 232 -20.23 14.18 7.99
C THR A 232 -19.56 13.03 8.73
N ASN A 233 -20.33 12.03 9.19
CA ASN A 233 -19.79 10.81 9.82
C ASN A 233 -18.98 9.96 8.82
N ILE A 234 -19.43 9.85 7.56
CA ILE A 234 -18.66 9.17 6.51
C ILE A 234 -17.33 9.87 6.29
N LEU A 235 -17.35 11.21 6.15
CA LEU A 235 -16.12 12.00 6.04
C LEU A 235 -15.21 11.81 7.26
N TRP A 236 -15.77 11.81 8.47
CA TRP A 236 -15.02 11.62 9.70
C TRP A 236 -14.29 10.28 9.73
N ASN A 237 -14.98 9.20 9.34
CA ASN A 237 -14.43 7.85 9.35
C ASN A 237 -13.38 7.62 8.26
N SER A 238 -13.46 8.34 7.14
CA SER A 238 -12.47 8.26 6.05
C SER A 238 -11.32 9.27 6.19
N SER A 239 -11.36 10.17 7.17
CA SER A 239 -10.33 11.20 7.39
C SER A 239 -9.24 10.72 8.35
N LEU A 240 -8.02 11.21 8.12
CA LEU A 240 -6.81 10.88 8.86
C LEU A 240 -6.70 11.71 10.15
N PRO A 241 -6.28 11.18 11.30
CA PRO A 241 -5.99 12.00 12.49
C PRO A 241 -4.97 13.12 12.22
N ALA A 242 -5.19 14.30 12.81
CA ALA A 242 -4.34 15.46 12.58
C ALA A 242 -2.90 15.26 13.05
N GLU A 243 -2.69 14.52 14.15
CA GLU A 243 -1.39 14.12 14.70
C GLU A 243 -0.54 13.44 13.62
N GLU A 244 -1.14 12.49 12.89
CA GLU A 244 -0.48 11.71 11.86
C GLU A 244 -0.12 12.58 10.65
N ARG A 245 -1.05 13.45 10.22
CA ARG A 245 -0.78 14.42 9.14
C ARG A 245 0.34 15.39 9.50
N ILE A 246 0.35 15.88 10.73
CA ILE A 246 1.36 16.82 11.22
C ILE A 246 2.72 16.14 11.33
N ALA A 247 2.77 14.92 11.87
CA ALA A 247 3.99 14.11 11.94
C ALA A 247 4.54 13.84 10.54
N TRP A 248 3.68 13.57 9.53
CA TRP A 248 4.12 13.48 8.13
C TRP A 248 4.75 14.79 7.65
N LEU A 249 4.06 15.92 7.83
CA LEU A 249 4.56 17.25 7.43
C LEU A 249 5.89 17.62 8.13
N GLU A 250 6.18 17.06 9.29
CA GLU A 250 7.42 17.29 10.04
C GLU A 250 8.56 16.35 9.67
N THR A 251 8.26 15.08 9.44
CA THR A 251 9.27 14.04 9.24
C THR A 251 9.53 13.73 7.77
N GLY A 252 8.66 14.17 6.86
CA GLY A 252 8.69 13.82 5.45
C GLY A 252 8.40 12.34 5.16
N LYS A 253 7.99 11.55 6.16
CA LYS A 253 7.61 10.14 5.99
C LYS A 253 6.10 10.04 5.71
N PRO A 254 5.69 9.48 4.56
CA PRO A 254 4.28 9.42 4.18
C PRO A 254 3.46 8.51 5.10
N ILE A 255 2.20 8.87 5.34
CA ILE A 255 1.19 8.00 5.96
C ILE A 255 0.97 6.78 5.09
N GLU A 256 0.66 5.66 5.74
CA GLU A 256 0.23 4.43 5.09
C GLU A 256 -1.05 4.65 4.27
N GLU A 257 -0.90 4.85 2.97
CA GLU A 257 -1.94 5.00 1.98
C GLU A 257 -2.06 3.75 1.09
N MET A 258 -3.25 3.59 0.52
CA MET A 258 -3.54 2.61 -0.53
C MET A 258 -4.32 3.35 -1.62
N LYS A 259 -3.74 3.43 -2.81
CA LYS A 259 -4.32 4.15 -3.95
C LYS A 259 -4.56 3.19 -5.10
N LEU A 260 -5.79 3.20 -5.61
CA LEU A 260 -6.15 2.48 -6.83
C LEU A 260 -5.75 3.31 -8.06
N ILE A 261 -5.17 2.65 -9.05
CA ILE A 261 -4.69 3.23 -10.30
C ILE A 261 -5.31 2.43 -11.44
N HIS A 262 -6.03 3.11 -12.32
CA HIS A 262 -6.63 2.52 -13.51
C HIS A 262 -5.80 2.84 -14.74
N GLY A 263 -5.67 1.88 -15.65
CA GLY A 263 -4.94 1.99 -16.90
C GLY A 263 -3.45 1.69 -16.75
N ARG A 264 -2.94 0.85 -17.66
CA ARG A 264 -1.53 0.45 -17.73
C ARG A 264 -0.59 1.64 -17.92
N GLU A 265 -0.95 2.61 -18.75
CA GLU A 265 -0.17 3.85 -18.90
C GLU A 265 0.02 4.58 -17.56
N ASN A 266 -1.05 4.74 -16.78
CA ASN A 266 -0.98 5.39 -15.48
C ASN A 266 -0.14 4.58 -14.47
N PHE A 267 -0.17 3.26 -14.54
CA PHE A 267 0.70 2.38 -13.76
C PHE A 267 2.19 2.58 -14.09
N TYR A 268 2.57 2.60 -15.38
CA TYR A 268 3.97 2.81 -15.77
C TYR A 268 4.45 4.24 -15.49
N ARG A 269 3.56 5.25 -15.60
CA ARG A 269 3.86 6.62 -15.16
C ARG A 269 4.13 6.66 -13.65
N MET A 270 3.33 5.95 -12.85
CA MET A 270 3.56 5.85 -11.41
C MET A 270 4.88 5.13 -11.09
N LEU A 271 5.22 4.04 -11.79
CA LEU A 271 6.53 3.39 -11.65
C LEU A 271 7.67 4.35 -11.95
N HIS A 272 7.56 5.15 -13.01
CA HIS A 272 8.56 6.16 -13.36
C HIS A 272 8.79 7.14 -12.20
N ASP A 273 7.72 7.70 -11.65
CA ASP A 273 7.78 8.67 -10.54
C ASP A 273 8.40 8.06 -9.28
N ILE A 274 7.99 6.83 -8.93
CA ILE A 274 8.49 6.14 -7.74
C ILE A 274 9.96 5.77 -7.90
N TYR A 275 10.36 5.21 -9.04
CA TYR A 275 11.75 4.85 -9.32
C TYR A 275 12.66 6.07 -9.19
N ARG A 276 12.27 7.23 -9.73
CA ARG A 276 13.05 8.47 -9.57
C ARG A 276 13.26 8.89 -8.13
N SER A 277 12.33 8.59 -7.23
CA SER A 277 12.45 8.89 -5.80
C SER A 277 13.18 7.83 -4.96
N THR A 278 13.43 6.65 -5.55
CA THR A 278 14.01 5.49 -4.84
C THR A 278 15.48 5.72 -4.53
N LYS A 279 15.88 5.35 -3.30
CA LYS A 279 17.22 5.60 -2.76
C LYS A 279 18.04 4.34 -2.52
N LYS A 280 17.44 3.23 -2.11
CA LYS A 280 18.18 2.02 -1.71
C LYS A 280 18.05 0.91 -2.71
N ASP A 281 16.82 0.45 -2.95
CA ASP A 281 16.62 -0.74 -3.77
C ASP A 281 15.23 -0.84 -4.40
N VAL A 282 15.21 -1.45 -5.58
CA VAL A 282 14.03 -1.85 -6.33
C VAL A 282 14.08 -3.37 -6.52
N ILE A 283 12.99 -4.06 -6.19
CA ILE A 283 12.78 -5.45 -6.57
C ILE A 283 11.43 -5.60 -7.25
N VAL A 284 11.44 -6.10 -8.48
CA VAL A 284 10.24 -6.25 -9.31
C VAL A 284 10.10 -7.68 -9.81
N ILE A 285 8.87 -8.19 -9.78
CA ILE A 285 8.45 -9.37 -10.53
C ILE A 285 7.51 -8.91 -11.64
N THR A 286 7.73 -9.39 -12.86
CA THR A 286 6.96 -8.98 -14.03
C THR A 286 6.77 -10.13 -15.02
N THR A 287 5.82 -9.98 -15.94
CA THR A 287 5.55 -10.94 -17.01
C THR A 287 6.63 -10.96 -18.10
N ALA A 288 6.52 -11.91 -19.04
CA ALA A 288 7.44 -12.08 -20.16
C ALA A 288 7.44 -10.84 -21.08
N ASN A 289 6.30 -10.24 -21.37
CA ASN A 289 6.25 -8.98 -22.13
C ASN A 289 6.40 -7.75 -21.22
N GLY A 290 6.20 -7.91 -19.91
CA GLY A 290 6.46 -6.84 -18.95
C GLY A 290 7.92 -6.42 -18.89
N ILE A 291 8.88 -7.35 -19.05
CA ILE A 291 10.30 -6.97 -19.14
C ILE A 291 10.61 -6.13 -20.40
N ILE A 292 9.92 -6.41 -21.51
CA ILE A 292 10.01 -5.62 -22.74
C ILE A 292 9.43 -4.22 -22.49
N ARG A 293 8.30 -4.11 -21.77
CA ARG A 293 7.72 -2.81 -21.38
C ARG A 293 8.67 -2.02 -20.47
N ILE A 294 9.29 -2.66 -19.48
CA ILE A 294 10.30 -2.02 -18.63
C ILE A 294 11.48 -1.51 -19.46
N GLN A 295 12.01 -2.32 -20.37
CA GLN A 295 13.11 -1.91 -21.26
C GLN A 295 12.70 -0.76 -22.18
N LYS A 296 11.48 -0.76 -22.73
CA LYS A 296 11.01 0.27 -23.65
C LYS A 296 10.69 1.60 -22.98
N TYR A 297 10.07 1.57 -21.80
CA TYR A 297 9.47 2.76 -21.17
C TYR A 297 10.21 3.24 -19.91
N LEU A 298 11.00 2.38 -19.25
CA LEU A 298 11.64 2.69 -17.97
C LEU A 298 13.17 2.56 -17.99
N LYS A 299 13.81 2.16 -19.11
CA LYS A 299 15.28 1.96 -19.20
C LYS A 299 16.07 3.19 -18.77
N GLU A 300 15.74 4.38 -19.27
CA GLU A 300 16.41 5.62 -18.88
C GLU A 300 16.24 5.93 -17.38
N THR A 301 15.05 5.65 -16.84
CA THR A 301 14.75 5.86 -15.41
C THR A 301 15.54 4.91 -14.54
N LEU A 302 15.59 3.64 -14.91
CA LEU A 302 16.36 2.62 -14.18
C LEU A 302 17.86 2.88 -14.27
N HIS A 303 18.36 3.40 -15.39
CA HIS A 303 19.76 3.81 -15.52
C HIS A 303 20.09 4.96 -14.55
N ASP A 304 19.23 5.98 -14.43
CA ASP A 304 19.39 7.05 -13.43
C ASP A 304 19.38 6.49 -12.00
N VAL A 305 18.44 5.61 -11.66
CA VAL A 305 18.38 4.95 -10.34
C VAL A 305 19.66 4.16 -10.04
N SER A 306 20.12 3.36 -11.00
CA SER A 306 21.34 2.55 -10.92
C SER A 306 22.59 3.43 -10.75
N SER A 307 22.67 4.55 -11.50
CA SER A 307 23.78 5.50 -11.41
C SER A 307 23.91 6.19 -10.05
N ARG A 308 22.81 6.28 -9.29
CA ARG A 308 22.80 6.77 -7.90
C ARG A 308 23.21 5.71 -6.87
N GLY A 309 23.54 4.49 -7.32
CA GLY A 309 23.98 3.39 -6.48
C GLY A 309 22.85 2.57 -5.86
N ALA A 310 21.60 2.77 -6.27
CA ALA A 310 20.48 1.93 -5.83
C ALA A 310 20.51 0.57 -6.54
N ARG A 311 20.25 -0.51 -5.80
CA ARG A 311 20.27 -1.88 -6.34
C ARG A 311 18.94 -2.20 -7.03
N ILE A 312 18.99 -2.67 -8.27
CA ILE A 312 17.78 -2.97 -9.06
C ILE A 312 17.75 -4.45 -9.41
N ARG A 313 16.68 -5.13 -9.02
CA ARG A 313 16.47 -6.58 -9.23
C ARG A 313 15.15 -6.83 -9.95
N CYS A 314 15.19 -7.62 -11.02
CA CYS A 314 14.03 -7.93 -11.86
C CYS A 314 13.89 -9.45 -12.06
N MET A 315 12.71 -9.99 -11.75
CA MET A 315 12.35 -11.38 -12.02
C MET A 315 11.30 -11.44 -13.11
N SER A 316 11.55 -12.23 -14.16
CA SER A 316 10.61 -12.42 -15.26
C SER A 316 10.77 -13.78 -15.92
N MET A 317 9.74 -14.21 -16.66
CA MET A 317 9.85 -15.36 -17.55
C MET A 317 10.68 -15.01 -18.79
N ILE A 318 11.96 -15.37 -18.76
CA ILE A 318 12.88 -15.19 -19.88
C ILE A 318 12.72 -16.31 -20.92
N ASN A 319 12.56 -15.92 -22.18
CA ASN A 319 12.41 -16.76 -23.36
C ASN A 319 13.14 -16.14 -24.56
N LYS A 320 13.13 -16.81 -25.72
CA LYS A 320 13.82 -16.33 -26.93
C LYS A 320 13.36 -14.95 -27.41
N SER A 321 12.08 -14.60 -27.23
CA SER A 321 11.53 -13.34 -27.76
C SER A 321 11.83 -12.12 -26.89
N ASN A 322 12.12 -12.30 -25.61
CA ASN A 322 12.42 -11.18 -24.69
C ASN A 322 13.87 -11.15 -24.19
N LEU A 323 14.71 -12.11 -24.60
CA LEU A 323 16.09 -12.21 -24.15
C LEU A 323 16.89 -10.92 -24.40
N GLY A 324 16.78 -10.33 -25.59
CA GLY A 324 17.47 -9.07 -25.91
C GLY A 324 17.06 -7.92 -24.98
N ALA A 325 15.79 -7.86 -24.55
CA ALA A 325 15.35 -6.85 -23.59
C ALA A 325 15.94 -7.09 -22.19
N ALA A 326 16.16 -8.35 -21.80
CA ALA A 326 16.83 -8.68 -20.55
C ALA A 326 18.31 -8.28 -20.59
N GLU A 327 19.04 -8.66 -21.64
CA GLU A 327 20.46 -8.31 -21.81
C GLU A 327 20.67 -6.78 -21.88
N ASP A 328 19.76 -6.05 -22.53
CA ASP A 328 19.76 -4.59 -22.55
C ASP A 328 19.68 -3.95 -21.17
N LEU A 329 18.92 -4.58 -20.26
CA LEU A 329 18.71 -4.09 -18.90
C LEU A 329 19.89 -4.45 -17.99
N THR A 330 20.56 -5.59 -18.20
CA THR A 330 21.77 -5.93 -17.43
C THR A 330 22.91 -4.95 -17.72
N GLN A 331 23.02 -4.44 -18.95
CA GLN A 331 24.02 -3.43 -19.33
C GLN A 331 23.90 -2.12 -18.54
N ILE A 332 22.71 -1.78 -18.02
CA ILE A 332 22.48 -0.58 -17.21
C ILE A 332 22.45 -0.87 -15.69
N GLY A 333 22.89 -2.05 -15.28
CA GLY A 333 23.01 -2.44 -13.87
C GLY A 333 21.76 -3.04 -13.24
N VAL A 334 20.80 -3.54 -14.04
CA VAL A 334 19.67 -4.32 -13.52
C VAL A 334 20.07 -5.78 -13.39
N GLU A 335 19.96 -6.34 -12.19
CA GLU A 335 20.11 -7.78 -11.98
C GLU A 335 18.84 -8.50 -12.43
N ILE A 336 18.98 -9.53 -13.27
CA ILE A 336 17.83 -10.26 -13.83
C ILE A 336 17.88 -11.73 -13.45
N ARG A 337 16.73 -12.27 -13.05
CA ARG A 337 16.55 -13.71 -12.80
C ARG A 337 15.32 -14.26 -13.53
N HIS A 338 15.46 -15.49 -14.00
CA HIS A 338 14.38 -16.23 -14.66
C HIS A 338 13.47 -16.90 -13.64
N ILE A 339 12.17 -16.77 -13.88
CA ILE A 339 11.11 -17.49 -13.16
C ILE A 339 10.06 -18.05 -14.12
N GLU A 340 9.44 -19.16 -13.74
CA GLU A 340 8.35 -19.78 -14.50
C GLU A 340 7.01 -19.06 -14.22
N LYS A 341 6.32 -18.63 -15.28
CA LYS A 341 4.92 -18.13 -15.26
C LYS A 341 4.57 -17.19 -14.08
N PRO A 342 5.19 -15.99 -13.99
CA PRO A 342 4.76 -14.98 -13.03
C PRO A 342 3.28 -14.64 -13.21
N LYS A 343 2.48 -14.87 -12.15
CA LYS A 343 1.03 -14.60 -12.14
C LYS A 343 0.65 -13.20 -11.65
N ALA A 344 1.63 -12.44 -11.18
CA ALA A 344 1.43 -11.09 -10.65
C ALA A 344 2.56 -10.18 -11.13
N VAL A 345 2.26 -8.90 -11.34
CA VAL A 345 3.27 -7.85 -11.49
C VAL A 345 3.30 -7.07 -10.19
N LEU A 346 4.42 -7.13 -9.48
CA LEU A 346 4.60 -6.49 -8.19
C LEU A 346 5.98 -5.87 -8.17
N SER A 347 6.04 -4.59 -7.81
CA SER A 347 7.28 -3.85 -7.67
C SER A 347 7.35 -3.25 -6.28
N CYS A 348 8.42 -3.51 -5.54
CA CYS A 348 8.68 -2.93 -4.22
C CYS A 348 9.93 -2.06 -4.26
N HIS A 349 9.85 -0.90 -3.61
CA HIS A 349 10.85 0.17 -3.66
C HIS A 349 10.94 0.81 -2.28
N ASP A 350 12.10 0.80 -1.65
CA ASP A 350 12.31 1.32 -0.30
C ASP A 350 11.16 0.93 0.67
N ASN A 351 10.20 1.85 0.90
CA ASN A 351 9.03 1.68 1.79
C ASN A 351 7.66 1.70 1.07
N SER A 352 7.60 1.41 -0.23
CA SER A 352 6.35 1.34 -1.00
C SER A 352 6.35 0.12 -1.93
N CYS A 353 5.16 -0.35 -2.28
CA CYS A 353 4.96 -1.38 -3.29
C CYS A 353 3.82 -0.98 -4.23
N LEU A 354 3.98 -1.34 -5.49
CA LEU A 354 2.99 -1.17 -6.55
C LEU A 354 2.64 -2.56 -7.09
N LEU A 355 1.37 -2.94 -6.96
CA LEU A 355 0.83 -4.24 -7.34
C LEU A 355 -0.16 -4.06 -8.48
N LEU A 356 0.07 -4.68 -9.63
CA LEU A 356 -0.93 -4.79 -10.70
C LEU A 356 -1.84 -5.99 -10.37
N ILE A 357 -3.09 -5.72 -10.00
CA ILE A 357 -4.05 -6.72 -9.50
C ILE A 357 -4.91 -7.33 -10.62
N GLN A 358 -5.08 -6.60 -11.73
CA GLN A 358 -5.78 -7.07 -12.92
C GLN A 358 -4.97 -6.71 -14.16
N ILE A 359 -4.72 -7.75 -14.97
CA ILE A 359 -4.01 -7.65 -16.25
C ILE A 359 -4.98 -8.18 -17.31
N GLU A 360 -5.45 -7.32 -18.20
CA GLU A 360 -6.35 -7.68 -19.29
C GLU A 360 -5.65 -8.56 -20.33
N ASP A 361 -4.45 -8.15 -20.73
CA ASP A 361 -3.58 -8.87 -21.65
C ASP A 361 -2.10 -8.71 -21.28
N ASP A 362 -1.22 -9.57 -21.78
CA ASP A 362 0.23 -9.35 -21.66
C ASP A 362 0.80 -8.71 -22.94
N SER A 363 0.17 -7.70 -23.53
CA SER A 363 0.68 -7.04 -24.73
C SER A 363 1.81 -6.04 -24.43
N THR A 364 2.69 -5.75 -25.40
CA THR A 364 3.81 -4.81 -25.18
C THR A 364 3.41 -3.33 -25.20
N THR A 365 2.12 -3.01 -25.44
CA THR A 365 1.59 -1.64 -25.41
C THR A 365 1.21 -1.22 -23.98
N LEU A 366 1.15 0.10 -23.76
CA LEU A 366 0.60 0.71 -22.54
C LEU A 366 -0.91 1.00 -22.64
N ASP A 367 -1.49 0.80 -23.83
CA ASP A 367 -2.92 1.00 -24.08
C ASP A 367 -3.73 -0.20 -23.58
N SER A 368 -4.05 -0.17 -22.30
CA SER A 368 -5.02 -1.06 -21.66
C SER A 368 -5.65 -0.29 -20.49
N PRO A 369 -6.85 0.29 -20.67
CA PRO A 369 -7.52 1.09 -19.65
C PRO A 369 -8.12 0.23 -18.52
N GLU A 370 -8.37 -1.05 -18.78
CA GLU A 370 -8.98 -1.99 -17.83
C GLU A 370 -7.99 -2.52 -16.78
N ASP A 371 -6.68 -2.44 -17.07
CA ASP A 371 -5.64 -2.80 -16.11
C ASP A 371 -5.79 -1.98 -14.82
N THR A 372 -5.74 -2.66 -13.68
CA THR A 372 -5.91 -2.01 -12.37
C THR A 372 -4.75 -2.35 -11.46
N ALA A 373 -4.18 -1.33 -10.84
CA ALA A 373 -3.08 -1.44 -9.90
C ALA A 373 -3.38 -0.78 -8.56
N VAL A 374 -2.65 -1.21 -7.55
CA VAL A 374 -2.67 -0.69 -6.19
C VAL A 374 -1.28 -0.20 -5.85
N LEU A 375 -1.17 1.08 -5.52
CA LEU A 375 -0.02 1.64 -4.82
C LEU A 375 -0.28 1.54 -3.32
N THR A 376 0.68 1.02 -2.55
CA THR A 376 0.61 1.06 -1.09
C THR A 376 1.98 1.26 -0.46
N ASN A 377 2.00 1.99 0.64
CA ASN A 377 3.14 2.09 1.55
C ASN A 377 2.76 1.60 2.97
N GLN A 378 1.67 0.84 3.10
CA GLN A 378 1.34 0.15 4.35
C GLN A 378 2.51 -0.72 4.78
N ARG A 379 3.01 -0.54 6.00
CA ARG A 379 4.23 -1.23 6.45
C ARG A 379 4.02 -2.74 6.48
N SER A 380 2.84 -3.20 6.86
CA SER A 380 2.45 -4.61 6.86
C SER A 380 2.51 -5.20 5.43
N ALA A 381 1.89 -4.53 4.45
CA ALA A 381 1.87 -4.96 3.06
C ALA A 381 3.27 -4.93 2.44
N THR A 382 4.00 -3.83 2.59
CA THR A 382 5.36 -3.67 2.03
C THR A 382 6.34 -4.66 2.61
N THR A 383 6.30 -4.92 3.93
CA THR A 383 7.14 -5.94 4.57
C THR A 383 6.82 -7.33 4.03
N THR A 384 5.53 -7.66 3.91
CA THR A 384 5.08 -8.98 3.42
C THR A 384 5.45 -9.20 1.96
N PHE A 385 5.14 -8.25 1.09
CA PHE A 385 5.45 -8.33 -0.34
C PHE A 385 6.95 -8.37 -0.61
N ARG A 386 7.73 -7.55 0.10
CA ARG A 386 9.19 -7.60 0.02
C ARG A 386 9.73 -8.96 0.46
N PHE A 387 9.25 -9.50 1.58
CA PHE A 387 9.65 -10.84 2.03
C PHE A 387 9.36 -11.92 0.97
N ILE A 388 8.18 -11.89 0.36
CA ILE A 388 7.81 -12.84 -0.72
C ILE A 388 8.77 -12.70 -1.91
N LEU A 389 9.03 -11.47 -2.37
CA LEU A 389 9.93 -11.22 -3.50
C LEU A 389 11.37 -11.65 -3.20
N GLU A 390 11.87 -11.43 -1.98
CA GLU A 390 13.20 -11.90 -1.58
C GLU A 390 13.30 -13.43 -1.61
N LYS A 391 12.27 -14.14 -1.12
CA LYS A 391 12.23 -15.62 -1.20
C LYS A 391 12.14 -16.15 -2.61
N MET A 392 11.36 -15.49 -3.47
CA MET A 392 11.34 -15.82 -4.89
C MET A 392 12.69 -15.55 -5.54
N TRP A 393 13.34 -14.43 -5.20
CA TRP A 393 14.66 -14.06 -5.72
C TRP A 393 15.71 -15.10 -5.38
N GLU A 394 15.79 -15.54 -4.11
CA GLU A 394 16.72 -16.59 -3.65
C GLU A 394 16.59 -17.88 -4.47
N GLN A 395 15.37 -18.26 -4.85
CA GLN A 395 15.07 -19.50 -5.60
C GLN A 395 15.12 -19.32 -7.12
N ALA A 396 15.11 -18.09 -7.63
CA ALA A 396 15.04 -17.81 -9.05
C ALA A 396 16.38 -18.14 -9.75
N LYS A 397 16.27 -18.67 -10.96
CA LYS A 397 17.41 -19.06 -11.80
C LYS A 397 18.12 -17.81 -12.32
N SER A 398 19.45 -17.83 -12.39
CA SER A 398 20.21 -16.71 -12.97
C SER A 398 19.90 -16.51 -14.46
N LEU A 399 20.14 -15.30 -14.98
CA LEU A 399 19.95 -15.05 -16.40
C LEU A 399 20.92 -15.90 -17.24
N GLU A 400 22.15 -16.05 -16.78
CA GLU A 400 23.21 -16.82 -17.43
C GLU A 400 22.83 -18.29 -17.59
N GLU A 401 22.34 -18.93 -16.52
CA GLU A 401 21.83 -20.31 -16.59
C GLU A 401 20.68 -20.42 -17.58
N ARG A 402 19.75 -19.45 -17.58
CA ARG A 402 18.60 -19.47 -18.49
C ARG A 402 18.99 -19.25 -19.95
N VAL A 403 19.95 -18.38 -20.24
CA VAL A 403 20.50 -18.18 -21.59
C VAL A 403 21.06 -19.50 -22.11
N HIS A 404 21.84 -20.20 -21.29
CA HIS A 404 22.37 -21.50 -21.65
C HIS A 404 21.27 -22.53 -21.98
N GLU A 405 20.16 -22.57 -21.23
CA GLU A 405 19.02 -23.45 -21.55
C GLU A 405 18.34 -23.09 -22.87
N ILE A 406 18.25 -21.80 -23.18
CA ILE A 406 17.63 -21.30 -24.42
C ILE A 406 18.49 -21.66 -25.65
N GLU A 407 19.81 -21.56 -25.52
CA GLU A 407 20.79 -21.88 -26.56
C GLU A 407 20.88 -23.39 -26.80
N THR A 408 20.96 -24.18 -25.73
CA THR A 408 21.15 -25.64 -25.81
C THR A 408 19.84 -26.42 -25.95
N GLY A 409 18.70 -25.81 -25.60
CA GLY A 409 17.39 -26.46 -25.58
C GLY A 409 17.19 -27.47 -24.43
N LYS A 410 18.08 -27.51 -23.43
CA LYS A 410 18.04 -28.47 -22.32
C LYS A 410 18.16 -27.75 -20.97
N PRO A 411 17.44 -28.18 -19.91
CA PRO A 411 17.56 -27.60 -18.57
C PRO A 411 18.93 -27.90 -17.94
N VAL A 412 19.44 -26.97 -17.12
CA VAL A 412 20.78 -27.09 -16.48
C VAL A 412 20.82 -28.14 -15.36
N GLU A 413 19.71 -28.36 -14.66
CA GLU A 413 19.55 -29.44 -13.67
C GLU A 413 18.19 -30.13 -13.87
N GLU A 414 18.21 -31.45 -14.03
CA GLU A 414 17.02 -32.23 -14.36
C GLU A 414 16.64 -33.16 -13.20
N VAL A 415 15.37 -33.07 -12.76
CA VAL A 415 14.73 -34.07 -11.91
C VAL A 415 13.59 -34.72 -12.69
N LYS A 416 13.69 -36.01 -12.98
CA LYS A 416 12.70 -36.79 -13.75
C LYS A 416 12.07 -37.87 -12.87
N PHE A 417 10.75 -38.01 -12.97
CA PHE A 417 10.00 -39.14 -12.42
C PHE A 417 9.71 -40.15 -13.53
N ILE A 418 10.23 -41.37 -13.40
CA ILE A 418 10.09 -42.46 -14.38
C ILE A 418 9.19 -43.53 -13.76
N ARG A 419 8.05 -43.85 -14.39
CA ARG A 419 7.01 -44.75 -13.81
C ARG A 419 6.99 -46.17 -14.39
N ASP A 420 7.86 -46.49 -15.34
CA ASP A 420 7.92 -47.81 -16.02
C ASP A 420 9.23 -48.56 -15.73
N GLU A 421 9.14 -49.87 -15.50
CA GLU A 421 10.26 -50.72 -15.07
C GLU A 421 11.35 -50.93 -16.14
N LYS A 422 10.99 -51.09 -17.42
CA LYS A 422 11.97 -51.25 -18.52
C LYS A 422 12.83 -49.98 -18.74
N PRO A 423 12.23 -48.78 -18.87
CA PRO A 423 12.98 -47.52 -18.94
C PRO A 423 13.95 -47.30 -17.78
N ILE A 424 13.65 -47.79 -16.58
CA ILE A 424 14.52 -47.63 -15.40
C ILE A 424 15.84 -48.40 -15.56
N TYR A 425 15.85 -49.61 -16.12
CA TYR A 425 17.10 -50.35 -16.34
C TYR A 425 17.87 -49.83 -17.56
N GLU A 426 17.19 -49.31 -18.58
CA GLU A 426 17.82 -48.67 -19.73
C GLU A 426 18.55 -47.38 -19.33
N ILE A 427 17.90 -46.48 -18.59
CA ILE A 427 18.55 -45.26 -18.10
C ILE A 427 19.67 -45.58 -17.11
N THR A 428 19.52 -46.63 -16.29
CA THR A 428 20.59 -47.05 -15.38
C THR A 428 21.81 -47.53 -16.15
N LYS A 429 21.63 -48.34 -17.20
CA LYS A 429 22.72 -48.77 -18.09
C LYS A 429 23.36 -47.60 -18.81
N GLU A 430 22.57 -46.71 -19.38
CA GLU A 430 23.07 -45.51 -20.06
C GLU A 430 23.95 -44.67 -19.13
N LEU A 431 23.48 -44.41 -17.91
CA LEU A 431 24.22 -43.59 -16.93
C LEU A 431 25.45 -44.33 -16.39
N SER A 432 25.33 -45.61 -16.04
CA SER A 432 26.48 -46.44 -15.64
C SER A 432 27.55 -46.44 -16.72
N SER A 433 27.16 -46.55 -18.00
CA SER A 433 28.12 -46.59 -19.12
C SER A 433 28.97 -45.32 -19.24
N LYS A 434 28.53 -44.20 -18.67
CA LYS A 434 29.20 -42.90 -18.66
C LYS A 434 29.99 -42.62 -17.38
N ALA A 435 30.08 -43.59 -16.47
CA ALA A 435 30.81 -43.42 -15.21
C ALA A 435 32.33 -43.33 -15.47
N GLU A 436 32.98 -42.38 -14.81
CA GLU A 436 34.41 -42.08 -14.95
C GLU A 436 35.19 -42.35 -13.65
N LYS A 437 34.54 -42.31 -12.47
CA LYS A 437 35.21 -42.34 -11.16
C LYS A 437 34.66 -43.41 -10.24
N GLU A 438 33.36 -43.38 -9.96
CA GLU A 438 32.74 -44.29 -9.02
C GLU A 438 31.25 -44.52 -9.26
N ILE A 439 30.81 -45.72 -8.89
CA ILE A 439 29.39 -46.09 -8.80
C ILE A 439 29.13 -46.62 -7.39
N CYS A 440 28.27 -45.91 -6.67
CA CYS A 440 27.78 -46.26 -5.35
C CYS A 440 26.36 -46.81 -5.48
N ASN A 441 26.12 -48.04 -5.01
CA ASN A 441 24.80 -48.67 -5.11
C ASN A 441 24.38 -49.21 -3.75
N LEU A 442 23.22 -48.78 -3.25
CA LEU A 442 22.54 -49.39 -2.12
C LEU A 442 21.25 -49.98 -2.64
N SER A 443 21.04 -51.28 -2.43
CA SER A 443 19.89 -51.97 -2.98
C SER A 443 19.33 -53.07 -2.08
N THR A 444 18.23 -53.68 -2.52
CA THR A 444 17.59 -54.83 -1.85
C THR A 444 18.26 -56.15 -2.18
N GLU A 445 17.97 -57.17 -1.39
CA GLU A 445 18.43 -58.55 -1.50
C GLU A 445 18.15 -59.20 -2.87
N TRP A 446 17.08 -58.79 -3.54
CA TRP A 446 16.71 -59.28 -4.88
C TRP A 446 17.38 -58.53 -6.05
N SER A 447 18.14 -57.48 -5.76
CA SER A 447 18.72 -56.63 -6.80
C SER A 447 19.91 -57.25 -7.54
N PRO A 448 20.81 -58.05 -6.92
CA PRO A 448 21.86 -58.78 -7.63
C PRO A 448 21.33 -59.62 -8.79
N GLU A 449 20.34 -60.48 -8.52
CA GLU A 449 19.70 -61.34 -9.54
C GLU A 449 19.08 -60.50 -10.68
N ARG A 450 18.36 -59.42 -10.34
CA ARG A 450 17.78 -58.52 -11.35
C ARG A 450 18.84 -57.79 -12.16
N ALA A 451 19.93 -57.36 -11.55
CA ALA A 451 21.01 -56.65 -12.24
C ALA A 451 21.66 -57.53 -13.31
N ILE A 452 21.81 -58.83 -13.03
CA ILE A 452 22.25 -59.85 -14.00
C ILE A 452 21.20 -60.03 -15.09
N LYS A 453 19.94 -60.30 -14.71
CA LYS A 453 18.84 -60.54 -15.66
C LYS A 453 18.63 -59.41 -16.66
N PHE A 454 18.77 -58.16 -16.23
CA PHE A 454 18.57 -56.98 -17.07
C PHE A 454 19.88 -56.42 -17.67
N GLY A 455 21.01 -57.10 -17.50
CA GLY A 455 22.32 -56.74 -18.08
C GLY A 455 22.91 -55.44 -17.54
N THR A 456 22.46 -54.96 -16.38
CA THR A 456 23.06 -53.77 -15.74
C THR A 456 24.43 -54.10 -15.18
N LEU A 457 24.60 -55.34 -14.71
CA LEU A 457 25.87 -55.82 -14.17
C LEU A 457 26.97 -55.86 -15.23
N ASP A 458 26.64 -56.23 -16.48
CA ASP A 458 27.60 -56.27 -17.59
C ASP A 458 28.21 -54.88 -17.85
N THR A 459 27.37 -53.84 -17.84
CA THR A 459 27.83 -52.46 -17.99
C THR A 459 28.73 -52.03 -16.84
N ASP A 460 28.41 -52.44 -15.61
CA ASP A 460 29.22 -52.12 -14.44
C ASP A 460 30.57 -52.85 -14.47
N MET A 461 30.59 -54.12 -14.90
CA MET A 461 31.82 -54.89 -15.10
C MET A 461 32.74 -54.24 -16.12
N ASP A 462 32.20 -53.76 -17.24
CA ASP A 462 32.99 -53.04 -18.25
C ASP A 462 33.59 -51.75 -17.66
N ARG A 463 32.83 -51.00 -16.86
CA ARG A 463 33.35 -49.81 -16.19
C ARG A 463 34.37 -50.12 -15.10
N ALA A 464 34.21 -51.23 -14.37
CA ALA A 464 35.22 -51.69 -13.42
C ALA A 464 36.55 -52.01 -14.12
N ARG A 465 36.51 -52.63 -15.30
CA ARG A 465 37.70 -52.86 -16.14
C ARG A 465 38.35 -51.56 -16.61
N ASP A 466 37.54 -50.52 -16.84
CA ASP A 466 38.01 -49.16 -17.16
C ASP A 466 38.52 -48.38 -15.92
N GLY A 467 38.54 -48.99 -14.72
CA GLY A 467 39.08 -48.41 -13.50
C GLY A 467 38.08 -47.65 -12.63
N VAL A 468 36.78 -47.70 -12.95
CA VAL A 468 35.72 -47.10 -12.13
C VAL A 468 35.54 -47.89 -10.83
N LYS A 469 35.52 -47.21 -9.68
CA LYS A 469 35.33 -47.85 -8.38
C LYS A 469 33.87 -48.23 -8.15
N LEU A 470 33.58 -49.50 -7.94
CA LEU A 470 32.24 -49.98 -7.62
C LEU A 470 32.11 -50.32 -6.14
N ARG A 471 31.13 -49.71 -5.46
CA ARG A 471 30.88 -49.88 -4.02
C ARG A 471 29.42 -50.21 -3.77
N TYR A 472 29.10 -51.47 -3.46
CA TYR A 472 27.72 -51.96 -3.36
C TYR A 472 27.33 -52.37 -1.93
N ILE A 473 26.13 -51.99 -1.51
CA ILE A 473 25.52 -52.38 -0.23
C ILE A 473 24.27 -53.19 -0.50
N TYR A 474 24.20 -54.40 0.05
CA TYR A 474 23.05 -55.29 -0.04
C TYR A 474 22.71 -55.92 1.31
N PRO A 475 21.43 -56.18 1.62
CA PRO A 475 21.08 -57.25 2.54
C PRO A 475 21.47 -58.59 1.91
N ILE A 476 22.40 -59.28 2.56
CA ILE A 476 22.96 -60.55 2.09
C ILE A 476 22.26 -61.65 2.87
N THR A 477 21.63 -62.55 2.13
CA THR A 477 20.85 -63.67 2.62
C THR A 477 21.34 -64.94 1.93
N LYS A 478 20.93 -66.11 2.43
CA LYS A 478 21.26 -67.40 1.80
C LYS A 478 20.79 -67.46 0.33
N SER A 479 19.66 -66.82 0.02
CA SER A 479 19.08 -66.83 -1.32
C SER A 479 19.84 -65.99 -2.36
N ASN A 480 20.65 -65.00 -1.95
CA ASN A 480 21.38 -64.14 -2.88
C ASN A 480 22.90 -64.24 -2.78
N MET A 481 23.41 -65.04 -1.84
CA MET A 481 24.83 -65.19 -1.53
C MET A 481 25.68 -65.48 -2.78
N GLU A 482 25.27 -66.43 -3.62
CA GLU A 482 26.03 -66.80 -4.83
C GLU A 482 26.09 -65.66 -5.85
N PHE A 483 25.02 -64.87 -6.01
CA PHE A 483 25.04 -63.68 -6.85
C PHE A 483 25.98 -62.61 -6.28
N VAL A 484 26.02 -62.47 -4.94
CA VAL A 484 26.92 -61.52 -4.29
C VAL A 484 28.39 -61.94 -4.46
N LYS A 485 28.71 -63.23 -4.31
CA LYS A 485 30.07 -63.76 -4.57
C LYS A 485 30.55 -63.39 -5.97
N HIS A 486 29.68 -63.52 -6.98
CA HIS A 486 30.01 -63.14 -8.35
C HIS A 486 30.27 -61.63 -8.49
N ILE A 487 29.49 -60.79 -7.82
CA ILE A 487 29.68 -59.33 -7.83
C ILE A 487 31.00 -58.92 -7.15
N MET A 488 31.41 -59.64 -6.11
CA MET A 488 32.65 -59.37 -5.39
C MET A 488 33.92 -59.57 -6.23
N GLU A 489 33.83 -60.25 -7.38
CA GLU A 489 34.95 -60.40 -8.32
C GLU A 489 35.41 -59.07 -8.92
N PHE A 490 34.53 -58.05 -8.97
CA PHE A 490 34.82 -56.76 -9.62
C PHE A 490 34.28 -55.53 -8.85
N ALA A 491 33.63 -55.70 -7.70
CA ALA A 491 33.12 -54.62 -6.86
C ALA A 491 33.36 -54.87 -5.37
N GLU A 492 33.56 -53.81 -4.58
CA GLU A 492 33.55 -53.93 -3.11
C GLU A 492 32.09 -54.05 -2.65
N VAL A 493 31.77 -55.11 -1.92
CA VAL A 493 30.41 -55.38 -1.46
C VAL A 493 30.34 -55.40 0.06
N ARG A 494 29.30 -54.78 0.62
CA ARG A 494 29.02 -54.78 2.06
C ARG A 494 27.59 -55.21 2.37
N HIS A 495 27.45 -55.87 3.51
CA HIS A 495 26.21 -56.29 4.12
C HIS A 495 25.58 -55.21 5.01
N ILE A 496 24.25 -55.04 4.90
CA ILE A 496 23.44 -54.32 5.87
C ILE A 496 22.17 -55.11 6.19
N GLU A 497 21.68 -55.08 7.42
CA GLU A 497 20.41 -55.73 7.77
C GLU A 497 19.21 -55.00 7.17
N SER A 498 19.15 -53.68 7.32
CA SER A 498 18.07 -52.85 6.82
C SER A 498 18.52 -51.42 6.57
N SER A 499 17.80 -50.72 5.71
CA SER A 499 18.00 -49.29 5.45
C SER A 499 16.64 -48.61 5.23
N PRO A 500 16.43 -47.40 5.76
CA PRO A 500 15.19 -46.64 5.53
C PRO A 500 14.99 -46.32 4.05
N ILE A 501 16.08 -46.11 3.31
CA ILE A 501 16.07 -45.97 1.86
C ILE A 501 16.71 -47.22 1.26
N ARG A 502 15.94 -47.98 0.46
CA ARG A 502 16.35 -49.31 0.03
C ARG A 502 16.94 -49.40 -1.38
N ARG A 503 16.85 -48.36 -2.21
CA ARG A 503 17.35 -48.37 -3.60
C ARG A 503 17.87 -46.99 -4.04
N VAL A 504 19.16 -46.76 -3.82
CA VAL A 504 19.87 -45.55 -4.23
C VAL A 504 21.06 -45.94 -5.10
N ARG A 505 21.24 -45.25 -6.21
CA ARG A 505 22.44 -45.38 -7.05
C ARG A 505 22.99 -44.00 -7.35
N ILE A 506 24.28 -43.80 -7.08
CA ILE A 506 24.98 -42.53 -7.28
C ILE A 506 26.17 -42.79 -8.19
N ILE A 507 26.30 -41.98 -9.23
CA ILE A 507 27.35 -42.12 -10.26
C ILE A 507 28.16 -40.83 -10.28
N ASP A 508 29.47 -40.94 -10.04
CA ASP A 508 30.46 -39.86 -10.04
C ASP A 508 30.11 -38.63 -9.18
N ASN A 509 29.23 -38.78 -8.20
CA ASN A 509 28.63 -37.66 -7.46
C ASN A 509 27.96 -36.60 -8.37
N LYS A 510 27.54 -37.01 -9.59
CA LYS A 510 26.86 -36.17 -10.60
C LYS A 510 25.41 -36.60 -10.81
N PHE A 511 25.13 -37.90 -10.75
CA PHE A 511 23.80 -38.44 -11.00
C PHE A 511 23.32 -39.24 -9.79
N CYS A 512 22.05 -39.11 -9.45
CA CYS A 512 21.39 -39.95 -8.46
C CYS A 512 20.11 -40.57 -9.04
N LEU A 513 19.95 -41.87 -8.84
CA LEU A 513 18.72 -42.63 -9.10
C LEU A 513 18.19 -43.15 -7.75
N LEU A 514 16.99 -42.73 -7.38
CA LEU A 514 16.27 -43.19 -6.19
C LEU A 514 15.01 -43.95 -6.62
N ARG A 515 14.91 -45.23 -6.27
CA ARG A 515 13.74 -46.06 -6.63
C ARG A 515 12.90 -46.37 -5.39
N GLN A 516 11.60 -46.12 -5.45
CA GLN A 516 10.68 -46.46 -4.37
C GLN A 516 9.63 -47.46 -4.87
N VAL A 517 9.18 -48.32 -3.95
CA VAL A 517 8.04 -49.21 -4.14
C VAL A 517 7.07 -48.84 -3.02
N GLU A 518 5.88 -48.36 -3.36
CA GLU A 518 4.79 -48.21 -2.40
C GLU A 518 4.23 -49.60 -2.08
N GLU A 519 4.18 -49.97 -0.81
CA GLU A 519 3.66 -51.29 -0.38
C GLU A 519 2.11 -51.33 -0.32
N GLU A 520 1.43 -50.18 -0.33
CA GLU A 520 -0.02 -50.08 -0.07
C GLU A 520 -0.89 -49.77 -1.30
N LEU A 521 -0.30 -49.34 -2.42
CA LEU A 521 -1.04 -49.04 -3.65
C LEU A 521 -0.51 -49.87 -4.83
N LEU A 522 -1.45 -50.52 -5.52
CA LEU A 522 -1.26 -51.30 -6.73
C LEU A 522 -0.17 -50.73 -7.69
N ASN A 523 0.94 -51.47 -7.84
CA ASN A 523 1.82 -51.54 -9.03
C ASN A 523 2.58 -50.31 -9.55
N GLU A 524 2.51 -49.09 -9.01
CA GLU A 524 3.32 -47.98 -9.52
C GLU A 524 4.75 -47.97 -8.96
N LYS A 525 5.71 -48.54 -9.72
CA LYS A 525 7.15 -48.41 -9.47
C LYS A 525 7.63 -47.08 -10.04
N PHE A 526 8.13 -46.16 -9.21
CA PHE A 526 8.75 -44.95 -9.72
C PHE A 526 10.25 -44.82 -9.37
N CYS A 527 11.00 -44.23 -10.30
CA CYS A 527 12.40 -43.85 -10.14
C CYS A 527 12.52 -42.33 -10.26
N ILE A 528 13.15 -41.71 -9.29
CA ILE A 528 13.59 -40.32 -9.33
C ILE A 528 15.02 -40.32 -9.89
N PHE A 529 15.19 -39.74 -11.08
CA PHE A 529 16.49 -39.35 -11.60
C PHE A 529 16.75 -37.88 -11.24
N SER A 530 17.93 -37.56 -10.74
CA SER A 530 18.32 -36.19 -10.39
C SER A 530 19.78 -35.90 -10.72
N GLN A 531 20.03 -34.72 -11.28
CA GLN A 531 21.34 -34.08 -11.42
C GLN A 531 21.54 -32.91 -10.43
N ALA A 532 20.53 -32.59 -9.62
CA ALA A 532 20.58 -31.46 -8.70
C ALA A 532 21.66 -31.69 -7.64
N LYS A 533 22.67 -30.81 -7.59
CA LYS A 533 23.87 -31.01 -6.76
C LYS A 533 23.56 -31.26 -5.29
N ASP A 534 22.62 -30.50 -4.73
CA ASP A 534 22.23 -30.63 -3.32
C ASP A 534 21.59 -31.98 -3.04
N PHE A 535 20.73 -32.46 -3.94
CA PHE A 535 20.10 -33.77 -3.82
C PHE A 535 21.11 -34.91 -3.95
N VAL A 536 21.98 -34.85 -4.96
CA VAL A 536 23.04 -35.86 -5.16
C VAL A 536 23.98 -35.89 -3.95
N SER A 537 24.38 -34.72 -3.44
CA SER A 537 25.24 -34.61 -2.26
C SER A 537 24.56 -35.16 -1.00
N ALA A 538 23.28 -34.85 -0.78
CA ALA A 538 22.52 -35.39 0.36
C ALA A 538 22.40 -36.92 0.29
N MET A 539 22.08 -37.48 -0.88
CA MET A 539 22.03 -38.93 -1.07
C MET A 539 23.40 -39.58 -0.93
N LYS A 540 24.47 -38.92 -1.37
CA LYS A 540 25.86 -39.39 -1.18
C LYS A 540 26.24 -39.43 0.29
N MET A 541 25.93 -38.38 1.06
CA MET A 541 26.15 -38.37 2.51
C MET A 541 25.38 -39.50 3.21
N PHE A 542 24.12 -39.72 2.84
CA PHE A 542 23.33 -40.85 3.34
C PHE A 542 24.00 -42.20 3.03
N TYR A 543 24.41 -42.40 1.77
CA TYR A 543 25.07 -43.61 1.33
C TYR A 543 26.39 -43.86 2.08
N GLU A 544 27.24 -42.84 2.26
CA GLU A 544 28.50 -42.96 2.99
C GLU A 544 28.29 -43.36 4.45
N LYS A 545 27.22 -42.84 5.08
CA LYS A 545 26.84 -43.25 6.45
C LYS A 545 26.46 -44.72 6.50
N MET A 546 25.68 -45.21 5.54
CA MET A 546 25.30 -46.63 5.45
C MET A 546 26.52 -47.50 5.18
N TRP A 547 27.41 -47.06 4.30
CA TRP A 547 28.66 -47.78 3.97
C TRP A 547 29.58 -47.95 5.18
N ALA A 548 29.73 -46.88 5.98
CA ALA A 548 30.56 -46.91 7.19
C ALA A 548 30.00 -47.86 8.26
N SER A 549 28.67 -48.01 8.34
CA SER A 549 28.02 -48.96 9.26
C SER A 549 27.88 -50.38 8.71
N ALA A 550 28.12 -50.60 7.42
CA ALA A 550 27.92 -51.88 6.76
C ALA A 550 29.12 -52.82 6.96
N MET A 551 28.85 -54.10 7.18
CA MET A 551 29.83 -55.16 7.37
C MET A 551 30.41 -55.62 6.02
N PRO A 552 31.70 -55.97 5.88
CA PRO A 552 32.22 -56.58 4.65
C PRO A 552 31.44 -57.84 4.24
N ALA A 553 31.17 -58.02 2.94
CA ALA A 553 30.38 -59.16 2.47
C ALA A 553 31.02 -60.51 2.82
N GLU A 554 32.35 -60.61 2.81
CA GLU A 554 33.12 -61.80 3.17
C GLU A 554 32.79 -62.30 4.58
N GLU A 555 32.62 -61.38 5.53
CA GLU A 555 32.30 -61.71 6.92
C GLU A 555 30.88 -62.26 7.03
N ARG A 556 29.91 -61.63 6.35
CA ARG A 556 28.53 -62.11 6.35
C ARG A 556 28.38 -63.45 5.64
N ILE A 557 29.09 -63.66 4.54
CA ILE A 557 29.08 -64.93 3.79
C ILE A 557 29.60 -66.07 4.67
N LYS A 558 30.71 -65.87 5.38
CA LYS A 558 31.24 -66.86 6.34
C LYS A 558 30.23 -67.21 7.44
N GLN A 559 29.48 -66.23 7.95
CA GLN A 559 28.42 -66.49 8.93
C GLN A 559 27.33 -67.38 8.33
N LEU A 560 26.87 -67.08 7.11
CA LEU A 560 25.81 -67.84 6.45
C LEU A 560 26.22 -69.28 6.11
N GLU A 561 27.46 -69.48 5.65
CA GLU A 561 28.03 -70.81 5.36
C GLU A 561 28.24 -71.62 6.65
N GLY A 562 28.62 -70.98 7.75
CA GLY A 562 28.71 -71.61 9.07
C GLY A 562 27.34 -72.05 9.60
N GLU A 563 26.33 -71.19 9.51
CA GLU A 563 24.94 -71.53 9.85
C GLU A 563 24.41 -72.71 9.01
N GLU A 564 24.81 -72.80 7.73
CA GLU A 564 24.40 -73.89 6.84
C GLU A 564 25.07 -75.22 7.23
N ALA A 565 26.36 -75.20 7.56
CA ALA A 565 27.06 -76.38 8.07
C ALA A 565 26.45 -76.92 9.37
N GLU A 566 26.05 -76.04 10.30
CA GLU A 566 25.36 -76.44 11.55
C GLU A 566 23.96 -77.04 11.28
N ILE A 567 23.20 -76.47 10.33
CA ILE A 567 21.89 -77.00 9.94
C ILE A 567 22.03 -78.36 9.24
N GLU A 568 23.02 -78.52 8.36
CA GLU A 568 23.28 -79.76 7.63
C GLU A 568 23.69 -80.87 8.61
N GLU A 569 24.54 -80.56 9.59
CA GLU A 569 24.92 -81.47 10.67
C GLU A 569 23.72 -81.82 11.57
N ALA A 570 22.88 -80.85 11.92
CA ALA A 570 21.65 -81.11 12.67
C ALA A 570 20.68 -82.02 11.89
N LYS A 571 20.50 -81.81 10.57
CA LYS A 571 19.72 -82.71 9.70
C LYS A 571 20.33 -84.10 9.64
N ARG A 572 21.66 -84.21 9.58
CA ARG A 572 22.39 -85.49 9.56
C ARG A 572 22.18 -86.26 10.86
N ILE A 573 22.29 -85.60 12.01
CA ILE A 573 22.01 -86.15 13.33
C ILE A 573 20.55 -86.63 13.41
N ILE A 574 19.59 -85.81 12.96
CA ILE A 574 18.16 -86.18 12.94
C ILE A 574 17.91 -87.39 12.03
N SER A 575 18.56 -87.48 10.87
CA SER A 575 18.46 -88.63 9.96
C SER A 575 19.02 -89.92 10.57
N GLN A 576 20.17 -89.84 11.24
CA GLN A 576 20.77 -90.99 11.95
C GLN A 576 19.91 -91.47 13.12
N TYR A 577 19.23 -90.57 13.83
CA TYR A 577 18.24 -90.93 14.85
C TYR A 577 17.01 -91.62 14.27
N ARG A 578 16.52 -91.18 13.09
CA ARG A 578 15.39 -91.82 12.39
C ARG A 578 15.72 -93.22 11.88
N GLU A 579 16.94 -93.46 11.39
CA GLU A 579 17.37 -94.80 10.93
C GLU A 579 17.54 -95.78 12.10
N LYS A 580 18.09 -95.34 13.25
CA LYS A 580 18.22 -96.19 14.45
C LYS A 580 16.89 -96.58 15.08
N SER A 581 15.83 -95.79 14.90
CA SER A 581 14.49 -96.10 15.43
C SER A 581 13.69 -97.13 14.61
N VAL A 582 14.23 -97.64 13.49
CA VAL A 582 13.55 -98.64 12.63
C VAL A 582 14.09 -100.07 12.85
N GLU A 583 15.18 -100.25 13.62
CA GLU A 583 15.80 -101.57 13.84
C GLU A 583 15.49 -102.25 15.19
N GLU A 584 14.67 -101.66 16.06
CA GLU A 584 14.16 -102.36 17.26
C GLU A 584 12.66 -102.69 17.12
N PRO A 585 12.29 -103.95 16.85
CA PRO A 585 10.93 -104.40 17.06
C PRO A 585 10.70 -104.51 18.56
N PHE A 586 9.92 -103.59 19.12
CA PHE A 586 9.38 -103.76 20.47
C PHE A 586 8.47 -105.00 20.48
N PHE A 587 8.95 -106.01 21.19
CA PHE A 587 8.22 -107.19 21.67
C PHE A 587 7.08 -106.81 22.64
#